data_AF-A0A3S0MRD5-F1
#
_entry.id   AF-A0A3S0MRD5-F1
#
_cell.length_a   1.000
_cell.length_b   1.000
_cell.length_c   1.000
_cell.angle_alpha   90.00
_cell.angle_beta   90.00
_cell.angle_gamma   90.00
#
_symmetry.space_group_name_H-M   'P 1'
#
loop_
_entity.id
_entity.type
_entity.pdbx_description
1 polymer ?
#
loop_
_entity_poly.entity_id
_entity_poly.type
_entity_poly.pdbx_seq_one_letter_code
_entity_poly.pdbx_strand_id
1 'polypeptide(L)'
;MKAIQFSSLKLECETRTLSNDVGNQVVLRPLPYEVLVFLLLKGAPASREELFEKCWGGAVVTDQALTNVISGLRRHFHVLSAKEINIQTISKVGYFLDVEVKIIEALESVQTNEDTADVEPISVEASPQASLESVEHTSKQGLHFKASYLLVFALLAMIAATFVFEPFKPRSPFTDSSQYVQLLDGEPTFYFMDGTDGMVDKAFLTAQLRKASFTHCAVNAYVRVFPSIYEPDVIAMTVRLKSKTSPHSHVFQHFNVTNLTMAESVLMAFDNREVRCELQ
;
A
#
# COMPACT_ATOMS: atom_id res chain seq x y z
N MET A 1 6.17 15.50 -21.47
CA MET A 1 5.98 15.16 -20.05
C MET A 1 6.97 14.08 -19.59
N LYS A 2 7.96 14.44 -18.76
CA LYS A 2 8.88 13.46 -18.15
C LYS A 2 8.30 12.91 -16.85
N ALA A 3 7.86 13.81 -15.97
CA ALA A 3 7.25 13.42 -14.71
C ALA A 3 6.08 14.32 -14.32
N ILE A 4 5.18 13.79 -13.50
CA ILE A 4 4.08 14.51 -12.86
C ILE A 4 4.32 14.49 -11.36
N GLN A 5 4.41 15.64 -10.72
CA GLN A 5 4.46 15.76 -9.27
C GLN A 5 3.09 16.19 -8.74
N PHE A 6 2.60 15.55 -7.71
CA PHE A 6 1.33 15.89 -7.08
C PHE A 6 1.39 15.52 -5.59
N SER A 7 1.08 16.49 -4.73
CA SER A 7 1.29 16.38 -3.27
C SER A 7 2.72 15.86 -2.98
N SER A 8 2.89 14.76 -2.24
CA SER A 8 4.19 14.14 -1.89
C SER A 8 4.64 13.01 -2.84
N LEU A 9 3.98 12.89 -3.99
CA LEU A 9 4.24 11.84 -4.98
C LEU A 9 4.79 12.40 -6.29
N LYS A 10 5.68 11.62 -6.90
CA LYS A 10 6.22 11.85 -8.24
C LYS A 10 5.93 10.63 -9.10
N LEU A 11 5.29 10.84 -10.25
CA LEU A 11 5.04 9.84 -11.27
C LEU A 11 6.00 10.07 -12.44
N GLU A 12 6.95 9.16 -12.64
CA GLU A 12 7.83 9.16 -13.81
C GLU A 12 7.12 8.49 -14.99
N CYS A 13 6.89 9.22 -16.08
CA CYS A 13 6.03 8.78 -17.17
C CYS A 13 6.70 7.70 -18.04
N GLU A 14 8.02 7.77 -18.23
CA GLU A 14 8.77 6.80 -19.04
C GLU A 14 8.74 5.40 -18.42
N THR A 15 8.85 5.31 -17.09
CA THR A 15 8.94 4.03 -16.38
C THR A 15 7.62 3.61 -15.72
N ARG A 16 6.60 4.48 -15.73
CA ARG A 16 5.33 4.32 -14.98
C ARG A 16 5.56 4.12 -13.48
N THR A 17 6.64 4.71 -12.95
CA THR A 17 7.02 4.54 -11.55
C THR A 17 6.45 5.67 -10.73
N LEU A 18 5.67 5.30 -9.71
CA LEU A 18 5.17 6.21 -8.70
C LEU A 18 6.10 6.14 -7.48
N SER A 19 6.70 7.25 -7.09
CA SER A 19 7.62 7.37 -5.96
C SER A 19 7.16 8.44 -4.98
N ASN A 20 7.53 8.32 -3.71
CA ASN A 20 7.37 9.39 -2.73
C ASN A 20 8.70 10.12 -2.46
N ASP A 21 8.65 11.22 -1.72
CA ASP A 21 9.83 12.02 -1.35
C ASP A 21 10.81 11.28 -0.40
N VAL A 22 10.36 10.18 0.19
CA VAL A 22 11.13 9.37 1.16
C VAL A 22 11.93 8.27 0.46
N GLY A 23 11.60 7.92 -0.79
CA GLY A 23 12.32 6.93 -1.61
C GLY A 23 11.58 5.60 -1.83
N ASN A 24 10.36 5.45 -1.30
CA ASN A 24 9.48 4.33 -1.67
C ASN A 24 9.00 4.50 -3.10
N GLN A 25 8.95 3.39 -3.85
CA GLN A 25 8.49 3.41 -5.24
C GLN A 25 7.69 2.15 -5.61
N VAL A 26 6.74 2.32 -6.52
CA VAL A 26 5.92 1.26 -7.09
C VAL A 26 5.82 1.48 -8.60
N VAL A 27 6.14 0.45 -9.38
CA VAL A 27 5.90 0.47 -10.83
C VAL A 27 4.44 0.12 -11.10
N LEU A 28 3.72 1.04 -11.73
CA LEU A 28 2.32 0.83 -12.10
C LEU A 28 2.21 -0.03 -13.35
N ARG A 29 1.24 -0.95 -13.33
CA ARG A 29 0.81 -1.64 -14.55
C ARG A 29 0.24 -0.62 -15.55
N PRO A 30 0.26 -0.92 -16.87
CA PRO A 30 -0.16 0.03 -17.91
C PRO A 30 -1.54 0.66 -17.65
N LEU A 31 -2.54 -0.18 -17.36
CA LEU A 31 -3.90 0.28 -17.16
C LEU A 31 -4.11 1.16 -15.91
N PRO A 32 -3.65 0.76 -14.69
CA PRO A 32 -3.65 1.67 -13.54
C PRO A 32 -2.88 2.98 -13.77
N TYR A 33 -1.78 2.93 -14.53
CA TYR A 33 -1.03 4.13 -14.91
C TYR A 33 -1.88 5.06 -15.78
N GLU A 34 -2.53 4.56 -16.83
CA GLU A 34 -3.40 5.35 -17.71
C GLU A 34 -4.55 6.00 -16.92
N VAL A 35 -5.20 5.23 -16.05
CA VAL A 35 -6.28 5.74 -15.18
C VAL A 35 -5.77 6.85 -14.26
N LEU A 36 -4.60 6.68 -13.65
CA LEU A 36 -4.02 7.68 -12.77
C LEU A 36 -3.66 8.97 -13.53
N VAL A 37 -3.01 8.85 -14.69
CA VAL A 37 -2.66 10.00 -15.54
C VAL A 37 -3.92 10.73 -15.98
N PHE A 38 -4.97 10.01 -16.39
CA PHE A 38 -6.23 10.62 -16.79
C PHE A 38 -6.87 11.41 -15.65
N LEU A 39 -6.93 10.85 -14.44
CA LEU A 39 -7.49 11.54 -13.27
C LEU A 39 -6.68 12.79 -12.90
N LEU A 40 -5.34 12.71 -12.93
CA LEU A 40 -4.45 13.84 -12.64
C LEU A 40 -4.61 14.97 -13.65
N LEU A 41 -4.68 14.65 -14.94
CA LEU A 41 -4.79 15.64 -16.01
C LEU A 41 -6.19 16.25 -16.12
N LYS A 42 -7.24 15.50 -15.79
CA LYS A 42 -8.62 15.98 -15.90
C LYS A 42 -8.91 17.11 -14.90
N GLY A 43 -8.38 17.03 -13.68
CA GLY A 43 -8.61 18.04 -12.63
C GLY A 43 -10.07 18.23 -12.23
N ALA A 44 -10.96 17.33 -12.64
CA ALA A 44 -12.40 17.34 -12.36
C ALA A 44 -12.92 15.90 -12.24
N PRO A 45 -14.10 15.67 -11.64
CA PRO A 45 -14.66 14.32 -11.52
C PRO A 45 -14.80 13.62 -12.87
N ALA A 46 -14.18 12.45 -13.01
CA ALA A 46 -14.26 11.59 -14.18
C ALA A 46 -15.43 10.61 -14.06
N SER A 47 -16.23 10.50 -15.12
CA SER A 47 -17.28 9.48 -15.17
C SER A 47 -16.69 8.09 -15.41
N ARG A 48 -17.47 7.04 -15.12
CA ARG A 48 -17.04 5.66 -15.39
C ARG A 48 -16.87 5.42 -16.88
N GLU A 49 -17.80 5.94 -17.66
CA GLU A 49 -17.83 5.84 -19.12
C GLU A 49 -16.61 6.53 -19.74
N GLU A 50 -16.24 7.72 -19.26
CA GLU A 50 -15.02 8.42 -19.70
C GLU A 50 -13.76 7.59 -19.41
N LEU A 51 -13.68 7.01 -18.21
CA LEU A 51 -12.55 6.16 -17.81
C LEU A 51 -12.46 4.90 -18.68
N PHE A 52 -13.60 4.26 -18.99
CA PHE A 52 -13.64 3.10 -19.88
C PHE A 52 -13.27 3.47 -21.32
N GLU A 53 -13.81 4.55 -21.85
CA GLU A 53 -13.52 5.00 -23.22
C GLU A 53 -12.03 5.32 -23.39
N LYS A 54 -11.44 6.05 -22.43
CA LYS A 54 -10.05 6.52 -22.54
C LYS A 54 -9.00 5.49 -22.16
N CYS A 55 -9.26 4.64 -21.16
CA CYS A 55 -8.22 3.74 -20.61
C CYS A 55 -8.43 2.27 -21.03
N TRP A 56 -9.61 1.86 -21.50
CA TRP A 56 -9.86 0.49 -21.96
C TRP A 56 -9.94 0.34 -23.47
N GLY A 57 -9.80 1.44 -24.23
CA GLY A 57 -9.71 1.40 -25.70
C GLY A 57 -10.90 0.71 -26.38
N GLY A 58 -12.09 0.81 -25.78
CA GLY A 58 -13.32 0.17 -26.30
C GLY A 58 -13.50 -1.30 -25.93
N ALA A 59 -12.63 -1.88 -25.07
CA ALA A 59 -12.85 -3.22 -24.55
C ALA A 59 -14.10 -3.28 -23.64
N VAL A 60 -14.94 -4.30 -23.85
CA VAL A 60 -16.11 -4.54 -22.98
C VAL A 60 -15.64 -5.12 -21.65
N VAL A 61 -15.73 -4.32 -20.59
CA VAL A 61 -15.34 -4.72 -19.23
C VAL A 61 -16.45 -4.43 -18.23
N THR A 62 -16.38 -5.09 -17.08
CA THR A 62 -17.34 -4.89 -15.99
C THR A 62 -16.94 -3.71 -15.10
N ASP A 63 -17.92 -3.09 -14.43
CA ASP A 63 -17.68 -2.05 -13.40
C ASP A 63 -16.72 -2.51 -12.29
N GLN A 64 -16.70 -3.82 -12.01
CA GLN A 64 -15.78 -4.41 -11.06
C GLN A 64 -14.32 -4.24 -11.48
N ALA A 65 -14.02 -4.26 -12.78
CA ALA A 65 -12.67 -4.05 -13.28
C ALA A 65 -12.15 -2.65 -12.93
N LEU A 66 -12.96 -1.61 -13.16
CA LEU A 66 -12.62 -0.24 -12.76
C LEU A 66 -12.48 -0.12 -11.24
N THR A 67 -13.42 -0.70 -10.49
CA THR A 67 -13.37 -0.70 -9.02
C THR A 67 -12.08 -1.33 -8.48
N ASN A 68 -11.62 -2.43 -9.09
CA ASN A 68 -10.37 -3.09 -8.74
C ASN A 68 -9.15 -2.21 -9.04
N VAL A 69 -9.13 -1.50 -10.17
CA VAL A 69 -8.05 -0.56 -10.52
C VAL A 69 -7.99 0.58 -9.51
N ILE A 70 -9.12 1.23 -9.21
CA ILE A 70 -9.18 2.33 -8.24
C ILE A 70 -8.74 1.85 -6.84
N SER A 71 -9.19 0.67 -6.42
CA SER A 71 -8.78 0.09 -5.14
C SER A 71 -7.28 -0.20 -5.07
N GLY A 72 -6.70 -0.68 -6.19
CA GLY A 72 -5.25 -0.88 -6.32
C GLY A 72 -4.47 0.43 -6.22
N LEU A 73 -4.92 1.49 -6.90
CA LEU A 73 -4.30 2.82 -6.83
C LEU A 73 -4.33 3.39 -5.41
N ARG A 74 -5.48 3.33 -4.72
CA ARG A 74 -5.60 3.75 -3.31
C ARG A 74 -4.63 2.99 -2.40
N ARG A 75 -4.46 1.68 -2.64
CA ARG A 75 -3.50 0.87 -1.89
C ARG A 75 -2.06 1.32 -2.14
N HIS A 76 -1.70 1.64 -3.39
CA HIS A 76 -0.35 2.17 -3.69
C HIS A 76 -0.09 3.49 -2.97
N PHE A 77 -1.06 4.41 -2.92
CA PHE A 77 -0.91 5.66 -2.17
C PHE A 77 -0.64 5.41 -0.68
N HIS A 78 -1.35 4.45 -0.08
CA HIS A 78 -1.11 4.06 1.31
C HIS A 78 0.28 3.43 1.51
N VAL A 79 0.75 2.57 0.59
CA VAL A 79 2.08 1.95 0.65
C VAL A 79 3.18 3.02 0.56
N LEU A 80 2.96 4.07 -0.23
CA LEU A 80 3.87 5.20 -0.39
C LEU A 80 3.74 6.25 0.73
N SER A 81 3.02 5.94 1.81
CA SER A 81 2.79 6.83 2.96
C SER A 81 2.13 8.18 2.61
N ALA A 82 1.46 8.28 1.46
CA ALA A 82 0.74 9.46 1.01
C ALA A 82 -0.69 9.48 1.57
N LYS A 83 -0.83 9.66 2.89
CA LYS A 83 -2.13 9.59 3.59
C LYS A 83 -3.10 10.71 3.21
N GLU A 84 -2.58 11.84 2.73
CA GLU A 84 -3.39 13.00 2.34
C GLU A 84 -4.01 12.85 0.95
N ILE A 85 -3.53 11.89 0.15
CA ILE A 85 -3.98 11.67 -1.22
C ILE A 85 -4.92 10.46 -1.25
N ASN A 86 -6.15 10.69 -1.72
CA ASN A 86 -7.08 9.62 -1.96
C ASN A 86 -7.91 9.91 -3.21
N ILE A 87 -8.14 8.88 -4.02
CA ILE A 87 -9.14 8.95 -5.08
C ILE A 87 -10.51 8.93 -4.42
N GLN A 88 -11.28 10.01 -4.52
CA GLN A 88 -12.62 10.11 -3.99
C GLN A 88 -13.64 9.43 -4.90
N THR A 89 -14.63 8.76 -4.32
CA THR A 89 -15.78 8.25 -5.07
C THR A 89 -16.92 9.28 -4.96
N ILE A 90 -17.32 9.87 -6.08
CA ILE A 90 -18.47 10.76 -6.14
C ILE A 90 -19.69 9.96 -6.58
N SER A 91 -20.67 9.83 -5.70
CA SER A 91 -21.88 9.04 -5.95
C SER A 91 -22.56 9.48 -7.25
N LYS A 92 -22.96 8.52 -8.10
CA LYS A 92 -23.60 8.72 -9.42
C LYS A 92 -22.78 9.50 -10.46
N VAL A 93 -21.59 9.99 -10.13
CA VAL A 93 -20.70 10.71 -11.07
C VAL A 93 -19.54 9.81 -11.46
N GLY A 94 -18.72 9.38 -10.49
CA GLY A 94 -17.54 8.56 -10.77
C GLY A 94 -16.43 8.78 -9.77
N TYR A 95 -15.22 9.08 -10.27
CA TYR A 95 -14.01 9.18 -9.46
C TYR A 95 -13.33 10.53 -9.62
N PHE A 96 -12.79 11.05 -8.54
CA PHE A 96 -12.10 12.34 -8.54
C PHE A 96 -10.80 12.24 -7.73
N LEU A 97 -9.75 12.89 -8.20
CA LEU A 97 -8.49 13.01 -7.49
C LEU A 97 -8.24 14.49 -7.24
N ASP A 98 -8.48 14.92 -6.01
CA ASP A 98 -8.36 16.31 -5.59
C ASP A 98 -6.94 16.62 -5.14
N VAL A 99 -6.07 16.93 -6.10
CA VAL A 99 -4.67 17.26 -5.84
C VAL A 99 -4.20 18.34 -6.79
N GLU A 100 -3.33 19.21 -6.30
CA GLU A 100 -2.58 20.13 -7.15
C GLU A 100 -1.52 19.34 -7.93
N VAL A 101 -1.50 19.53 -9.25
CA VAL A 101 -0.62 18.80 -10.17
C VAL A 101 0.41 19.75 -10.77
N LYS A 102 1.69 19.40 -10.64
CA LYS A 102 2.82 20.08 -11.28
C LYS A 102 3.43 19.18 -12.34
N ILE A 103 3.32 19.60 -13.59
CA ILE A 103 3.91 18.89 -14.72
C ILE A 103 5.36 19.33 -14.87
N ILE A 104 6.30 18.40 -14.70
CA ILE A 104 7.73 18.68 -14.83
C ILE A 104 8.15 18.37 -16.27
N GLU A 105 8.29 19.43 -17.05
CA GLU A 105 8.97 19.42 -18.34
C GLU A 105 10.35 20.05 -18.16
N ALA A 106 11.37 19.47 -18.79
CA ALA A 106 12.73 19.93 -18.57
C ALA A 106 12.93 21.32 -19.23
N LEU A 107 13.06 22.30 -18.33
CA LEU A 107 13.75 23.60 -18.38
C LEU A 107 12.90 24.89 -18.40
N GLU A 108 13.32 25.72 -17.44
CA GLU A 108 13.29 27.18 -17.32
C GLU A 108 12.22 27.85 -16.44
N SER A 109 12.80 28.57 -15.48
CA SER A 109 12.26 29.39 -14.40
C SER A 109 11.08 30.28 -14.75
N VAL A 110 10.24 30.59 -13.75
CA VAL A 110 10.09 31.95 -13.18
C VAL A 110 9.17 31.90 -11.96
N GLN A 111 9.58 32.62 -10.92
CA GLN A 111 8.88 32.87 -9.66
C GLN A 111 7.57 33.65 -9.87
N THR A 112 6.63 33.61 -8.91
CA THR A 112 6.22 34.80 -8.12
C THR A 112 5.13 34.42 -7.11
N ASN A 113 5.26 35.07 -5.97
CA ASN A 113 4.57 34.96 -4.69
C ASN A 113 3.12 35.51 -4.69
N GLU A 114 2.59 35.51 -3.46
CA GLU A 114 1.54 36.38 -2.89
C GLU A 114 0.11 35.85 -2.91
N ASP A 115 -0.74 36.10 -1.91
CA ASP A 115 -0.60 36.37 -0.47
C ASP A 115 -2.06 36.36 0.06
N THR A 116 -2.22 36.05 1.34
CA THR A 116 -3.25 36.47 2.31
C THR A 116 -4.71 36.81 1.91
N ALA A 117 -5.64 36.21 2.66
CA ALA A 117 -6.69 36.86 3.51
C ALA A 117 -7.70 35.76 3.91
N ASP A 118 -7.73 35.24 5.13
CA ASP A 118 -8.13 35.82 6.42
C ASP A 118 -9.65 36.07 6.58
N VAL A 119 -10.11 35.93 7.83
CA VAL A 119 -11.45 36.23 8.40
C VAL A 119 -12.41 35.04 8.64
N GLU A 120 -12.20 34.39 9.79
CA GLU A 120 -13.20 33.87 10.75
C GLU A 120 -14.02 35.03 11.40
N PRO A 121 -14.92 34.84 12.40
CA PRO A 121 -15.78 33.72 12.81
C PRO A 121 -17.22 34.24 13.15
N ILE A 122 -17.99 33.48 13.95
CA ILE A 122 -19.12 33.84 14.87
C ILE A 122 -20.29 32.85 14.68
N SER A 123 -21.00 32.34 15.69
CA SER A 123 -20.77 31.86 17.06
C SER A 123 -22.17 31.63 17.69
N VAL A 124 -22.23 30.75 18.70
CA VAL A 124 -23.23 30.70 19.81
C VAL A 124 -24.67 30.25 19.41
N GLU A 125 -25.47 29.50 20.18
CA GLU A 125 -25.40 28.57 21.32
C GLU A 125 -26.88 28.22 21.64
N ALA A 126 -27.09 27.16 22.42
CA ALA A 126 -28.19 27.01 23.37
C ALA A 126 -29.64 26.67 22.89
N SER A 127 -29.99 25.41 23.19
CA SER A 127 -31.26 24.92 23.79
C SER A 127 -31.61 25.71 25.09
N PRO A 128 -32.72 25.52 25.87
CA PRO A 128 -33.80 24.51 25.83
C PRO A 128 -35.22 25.07 26.20
N GLN A 129 -36.21 24.17 26.27
CA GLN A 129 -37.37 24.11 27.21
C GLN A 129 -38.61 23.55 26.48
N ALA A 130 -39.01 22.32 26.77
CA ALA A 130 -39.87 21.90 27.90
C ALA A 130 -41.36 21.95 27.55
N SER A 131 -41.99 20.79 27.47
CA SER A 131 -43.34 20.57 28.01
C SER A 131 -43.59 19.08 28.22
N LEU A 132 -44.09 18.80 29.41
CA LEU A 132 -44.47 17.51 29.95
C LEU A 132 -45.85 17.14 29.42
N GLU A 133 -46.03 15.92 28.95
CA GLU A 133 -47.33 15.27 29.00
C GLU A 133 -47.18 13.77 29.30
N SER A 134 -47.97 13.38 30.28
CA SER A 134 -48.01 12.12 31.02
C SER A 134 -48.54 10.95 30.20
N VAL A 135 -47.86 9.81 30.25
CA VAL A 135 -48.45 8.50 29.95
C VAL A 135 -48.06 7.50 31.04
N GLU A 136 -49.09 6.88 31.62
CA GLU A 136 -49.03 5.92 32.72
C GLU A 136 -48.19 4.68 32.38
N HIS A 137 -47.23 4.38 33.24
CA HIS A 137 -46.48 3.13 33.22
C HIS A 137 -47.19 2.05 34.05
N THR A 138 -47.77 1.05 33.38
CA THR A 138 -48.05 -0.25 34.04
C THR A 138 -46.76 -1.05 34.14
N SER A 139 -46.25 -1.17 35.37
CA SER A 139 -45.07 -1.95 35.74
C SER A 139 -45.28 -3.46 35.55
N LYS A 140 -44.41 -4.10 34.75
CA LYS A 140 -44.10 -5.53 34.85
C LYS A 140 -42.60 -5.68 35.11
N GLN A 141 -42.19 -5.42 36.35
CA GLN A 141 -40.87 -5.78 36.86
C GLN A 141 -40.81 -7.28 37.16
N GLY A 142 -39.79 -7.98 36.64
CA GLY A 142 -39.49 -9.34 37.09
C GLY A 142 -38.65 -10.24 36.19
N LEU A 143 -38.32 -9.87 34.94
CA LEU A 143 -37.59 -10.79 34.04
C LEU A 143 -36.36 -10.21 33.34
N HIS A 144 -36.14 -8.90 33.37
CA HIS A 144 -35.08 -8.25 32.58
C HIS A 144 -33.69 -8.16 33.26
N PHE A 145 -33.58 -8.42 34.57
CA PHE A 145 -32.30 -8.28 35.26
C PHE A 145 -31.32 -9.42 34.95
N LYS A 146 -31.79 -10.67 34.83
CA LYS A 146 -30.94 -11.83 34.49
C LYS A 146 -30.55 -11.89 33.00
N ALA A 147 -31.42 -11.41 32.12
CA ALA A 147 -31.14 -11.35 30.68
C ALA A 147 -30.01 -10.36 30.35
N SER A 148 -29.89 -9.27 31.12
CA SER A 148 -28.81 -8.28 30.97
C SER A 148 -27.43 -8.89 31.25
N TYR A 149 -27.28 -9.66 32.33
CA TYR A 149 -26.00 -10.32 32.65
C TYR A 149 -25.61 -11.39 31.63
N LEU A 150 -26.58 -12.14 31.09
CA LEU A 150 -26.30 -13.11 30.03
C LEU A 150 -25.80 -12.43 28.76
N LEU A 151 -26.35 -11.27 28.42
CA LEU A 151 -25.94 -10.52 27.23
C LEU A 151 -24.53 -9.93 27.41
N VAL A 152 -24.22 -9.37 28.59
CA VAL A 152 -22.87 -8.88 28.92
C VAL A 152 -21.85 -10.02 28.96
N PHE A 153 -22.19 -11.16 29.55
CA PHE A 153 -21.33 -12.33 29.59
C PHE A 153 -21.09 -12.90 28.18
N ALA A 154 -22.11 -12.96 27.33
CA ALA A 154 -21.98 -13.39 25.94
C ALA A 154 -21.07 -12.43 25.14
N LEU A 155 -21.18 -11.12 25.36
CA LEU A 155 -20.28 -10.12 24.75
C LEU A 155 -18.84 -10.29 25.22
N LEU A 156 -18.62 -10.47 26.53
CA LEU A 156 -17.28 -10.71 27.08
C LEU A 156 -16.68 -12.03 26.60
N ALA A 157 -17.49 -13.09 26.48
CA ALA A 157 -17.07 -14.37 25.94
C ALA A 157 -16.72 -14.28 24.45
N MET A 158 -17.47 -13.49 23.66
CA MET A 158 -17.14 -13.20 22.25
C MET A 158 -15.84 -12.41 22.13
N ILE A 159 -15.61 -11.42 23.00
CA ILE A 159 -14.35 -10.66 23.05
C ILE A 159 -13.20 -11.59 23.47
N ALA A 160 -13.35 -12.40 24.52
CA ALA A 160 -12.34 -13.38 24.92
C ALA A 160 -12.06 -14.40 23.80
N ALA A 161 -13.10 -14.81 23.06
CA ALA A 161 -12.97 -15.67 21.91
C ALA A 161 -12.11 -15.03 20.80
N THR A 162 -12.14 -13.71 20.57
CA THR A 162 -11.23 -13.10 19.58
C THR A 162 -9.76 -13.13 20.01
N PHE A 163 -9.48 -13.22 21.31
CA PHE A 163 -8.12 -13.38 21.84
C PHE A 163 -7.65 -14.83 21.90
N VAL A 164 -8.56 -15.78 22.16
CA VAL A 164 -8.25 -17.21 22.25
C VAL A 164 -8.27 -17.89 20.88
N PHE A 165 -9.22 -17.51 20.02
CA PHE A 165 -9.27 -17.90 18.63
C PHE A 165 -8.47 -16.87 17.82
N GLU A 166 -7.15 -17.07 17.77
CA GLU A 166 -6.24 -16.40 16.83
C GLU A 166 -6.30 -16.86 15.34
N PRO A 167 -7.16 -17.78 14.82
CA PRO A 167 -6.97 -18.32 13.48
C PRO A 167 -7.36 -17.33 12.36
N PHE A 168 -7.93 -16.17 12.68
CA PHE A 168 -8.40 -15.19 11.70
C PHE A 168 -7.51 -13.96 11.53
N LYS A 169 -6.35 -13.87 12.20
CA LYS A 169 -5.31 -12.94 11.74
C LYS A 169 -4.69 -13.55 10.49
N PRO A 170 -4.91 -13.00 9.28
CA PRO A 170 -4.24 -13.50 8.10
C PRO A 170 -2.73 -13.38 8.37
N ARG A 171 -2.06 -14.54 8.52
CA ARG A 171 -0.61 -14.55 8.62
C ARG A 171 -0.11 -13.90 7.34
N SER A 172 0.74 -12.88 7.47
CA SER A 172 1.37 -12.26 6.31
C SER A 172 1.96 -13.38 5.46
N PRO A 173 1.77 -13.40 4.12
CA PRO A 173 2.29 -14.46 3.29
C PRO A 173 3.78 -14.75 3.57
N PHE A 174 4.55 -13.71 3.94
CA PHE A 174 5.97 -13.73 4.31
C PHE A 174 6.31 -14.46 5.62
N THR A 175 5.33 -14.74 6.48
CA THR A 175 5.56 -15.32 7.82
C THR A 175 5.42 -16.83 7.89
N ASP A 176 5.07 -17.50 6.79
CA ASP A 176 5.09 -18.95 6.73
C ASP A 176 6.51 -19.45 6.41
N SER A 177 7.28 -19.77 7.45
CA SER A 177 8.65 -20.26 7.33
C SER A 177 8.76 -21.61 6.59
N SER A 178 7.68 -22.38 6.46
CA SER A 178 7.70 -23.70 5.79
C SER A 178 7.96 -23.59 4.29
N GLN A 179 7.68 -22.43 3.69
CA GLN A 179 7.84 -22.19 2.26
C GLN A 179 9.26 -21.70 1.90
N TYR A 180 10.12 -21.51 2.89
CA TYR A 180 11.45 -20.95 2.68
C TYR A 180 12.54 -21.98 2.92
N VAL A 181 13.58 -21.91 2.11
CA VAL A 181 14.85 -22.56 2.37
C VAL A 181 15.87 -21.50 2.75
N GLN A 182 16.59 -21.74 3.85
CA GLN A 182 17.69 -20.87 4.26
C GLN A 182 18.86 -21.01 3.27
N LEU A 183 19.40 -19.87 2.81
CA LEU A 183 20.54 -19.81 1.88
C LEU A 183 21.87 -19.62 2.63
N LEU A 184 21.89 -18.65 3.53
CA LEU A 184 23.06 -18.23 4.28
C LEU A 184 22.63 -17.97 5.73
N ASP A 185 23.49 -18.39 6.65
CA ASP A 185 23.35 -18.13 8.08
C ASP A 185 24.25 -16.96 8.49
N GLY A 186 23.91 -16.30 9.60
CA GLY A 186 24.63 -15.15 10.14
C GLY A 186 23.84 -13.84 10.09
N GLU A 187 24.56 -12.72 9.98
CA GLU A 187 24.01 -11.37 9.99
C GLU A 187 24.37 -10.64 8.69
N PRO A 188 23.48 -10.61 7.69
CA PRO A 188 22.06 -11.02 7.70
C PRO A 188 21.82 -12.51 7.39
N THR A 189 20.69 -13.05 7.86
CA THR A 189 20.23 -14.41 7.54
C THR A 189 19.34 -14.37 6.29
N PHE A 190 19.61 -15.20 5.29
CA PHE A 190 18.87 -15.20 4.04
C PHE A 190 17.93 -16.40 3.92
N TYR A 191 16.68 -16.12 3.60
CA TYR A 191 15.62 -17.09 3.33
C TYR A 191 15.13 -16.91 1.89
N PHE A 192 14.95 -18.01 1.17
CA PHE A 192 14.57 -18.00 -0.23
C PHE A 192 13.37 -18.91 -0.49
N MET A 193 12.40 -18.38 -1.23
CA MET A 193 11.23 -19.11 -1.71
C MET A 193 11.20 -19.01 -3.23
N ASP A 194 11.21 -20.16 -3.89
CA ASP A 194 11.16 -20.26 -5.35
C ASP A 194 9.74 -20.60 -5.81
N GLY A 195 9.10 -19.67 -6.51
CA GLY A 195 7.82 -19.89 -7.20
C GLY A 195 7.94 -20.00 -8.72
N THR A 196 9.16 -20.16 -9.25
CA THR A 196 9.48 -20.18 -10.69
C THR A 196 9.64 -21.59 -11.26
N ASP A 197 9.24 -22.61 -10.52
CA ASP A 197 9.38 -24.03 -10.89
C ASP A 197 10.82 -24.41 -11.30
N GLY A 198 11.82 -23.83 -10.64
CA GLY A 198 13.24 -24.16 -10.85
C GLY A 198 13.92 -23.37 -11.97
N MET A 199 13.30 -22.31 -12.50
CA MET A 199 13.97 -21.35 -13.37
C MET A 199 15.18 -20.72 -12.68
N VAL A 200 15.17 -20.65 -11.34
CA VAL A 200 16.21 -19.97 -10.55
C VAL A 200 17.29 -20.91 -10.02
N ASP A 201 18.55 -20.58 -10.31
CA ASP A 201 19.70 -21.25 -9.71
C ASP A 201 19.98 -20.68 -8.30
N LYS A 202 19.44 -21.37 -7.30
CA LYS A 202 19.67 -21.10 -5.88
C LYS A 202 21.15 -21.17 -5.49
N ALA A 203 21.92 -22.11 -6.06
CA ALA A 203 23.33 -22.28 -5.72
C ALA A 203 24.16 -21.10 -6.23
N PHE A 204 23.88 -20.65 -7.45
CA PHE A 204 24.46 -19.44 -8.03
C PHE A 204 24.14 -18.20 -7.17
N LEU A 205 22.86 -18.00 -6.81
CA LEU A 205 22.44 -16.90 -5.93
C LEU A 205 23.21 -16.92 -4.61
N THR A 206 23.26 -18.08 -3.95
CA THR A 206 23.95 -18.26 -2.67
C THR A 206 25.44 -17.93 -2.79
N ALA A 207 26.09 -18.35 -3.88
CA ALA A 207 27.50 -18.06 -4.13
C ALA A 207 27.77 -16.56 -4.35
N GLN A 208 26.86 -15.84 -5.02
CA GLN A 208 26.99 -14.40 -5.22
C GLN A 208 26.75 -13.62 -3.92
N LEU A 209 25.71 -13.95 -3.15
CA LEU A 209 25.41 -13.29 -1.88
C LEU A 209 26.55 -13.48 -0.85
N ARG A 210 27.24 -14.63 -0.87
CA ARG A 210 28.38 -14.89 0.02
C ARG A 210 29.58 -13.97 -0.24
N LYS A 211 29.72 -13.43 -1.46
CA LYS A 211 30.81 -12.48 -1.78
C LYS A 211 30.56 -11.09 -1.20
N ALA A 212 29.31 -10.76 -0.85
CA ALA A 212 28.98 -9.49 -0.25
C ALA A 212 29.42 -9.45 1.22
N SER A 213 29.93 -8.30 1.64
CA SER A 213 30.28 -8.03 3.03
C SER A 213 29.20 -7.15 3.66
N PHE A 214 28.63 -7.60 4.77
CA PHE A 214 27.62 -6.86 5.53
C PHE A 214 28.21 -6.45 6.89
N THR A 215 28.16 -5.17 7.22
CA THR A 215 28.62 -4.67 8.53
C THR A 215 27.44 -4.66 9.50
N HIS A 216 27.49 -5.50 10.55
CA HIS A 216 26.54 -5.59 11.67
C HIS A 216 25.07 -5.36 11.27
N CYS A 217 24.51 -6.30 10.49
CA CYS A 217 23.14 -6.20 9.99
C CYS A 217 22.30 -7.34 10.59
N ALA A 218 21.76 -7.11 11.80
CA ALA A 218 20.94 -8.07 12.54
C ALA A 218 19.54 -8.22 11.91
N VAL A 219 19.49 -8.81 10.71
CA VAL A 219 18.31 -8.79 9.83
C VAL A 219 18.05 -10.18 9.25
N ASN A 220 16.76 -10.50 9.11
CA ASN A 220 16.29 -11.62 8.29
C ASN A 220 15.84 -11.07 6.93
N ALA A 221 16.48 -11.56 5.87
CA ALA A 221 16.16 -11.21 4.49
C ALA A 221 15.37 -12.34 3.83
N TYR A 222 14.12 -12.05 3.45
CA TYR A 222 13.23 -12.99 2.78
C TYR A 222 13.13 -12.62 1.31
N VAL A 223 13.66 -13.48 0.43
CA VAL A 223 13.64 -13.33 -1.01
C VAL A 223 12.58 -14.27 -1.58
N ARG A 224 11.68 -13.74 -2.41
CA ARG A 224 10.66 -14.50 -3.15
C ARG A 224 10.80 -14.21 -4.62
N VAL A 225 10.71 -15.26 -5.43
CA VAL A 225 10.74 -15.14 -6.89
C VAL A 225 9.52 -15.82 -7.49
N PHE A 226 8.98 -15.23 -8.55
CA PHE A 226 7.86 -15.73 -9.33
C PHE A 226 8.11 -15.47 -10.81
N PRO A 227 7.59 -16.30 -11.72
CA PRO A 227 7.73 -16.06 -13.14
C PRO A 227 6.96 -14.80 -13.52
N SER A 228 7.51 -14.01 -14.44
CA SER A 228 6.78 -12.91 -15.04
C SER A 228 5.59 -13.45 -15.84
N ILE A 229 4.45 -12.79 -15.71
CA ILE A 229 3.24 -13.12 -16.47
C ILE A 229 3.36 -12.60 -17.92
N TYR A 230 4.25 -11.64 -18.14
CA TYR A 230 4.33 -10.87 -19.39
C TYR A 230 5.49 -11.30 -20.29
N GLU A 231 6.61 -11.71 -19.70
CA GLU A 231 7.84 -11.98 -20.42
C GLU A 231 8.41 -13.33 -20.00
N PRO A 232 8.75 -14.21 -20.96
CA PRO A 232 9.48 -15.44 -20.64
C PRO A 232 10.86 -15.10 -20.07
N ASP A 233 11.35 -15.93 -19.16
CA ASP A 233 12.68 -15.80 -18.53
C ASP A 233 12.89 -14.56 -17.65
N VAL A 234 11.85 -13.75 -17.45
CA VAL A 234 11.86 -12.63 -16.51
C VAL A 234 11.21 -13.05 -15.20
N ILE A 235 11.79 -12.61 -14.11
CA ILE A 235 11.40 -12.95 -12.75
C ILE A 235 10.86 -11.69 -12.06
N ALA A 236 9.69 -11.83 -11.45
CA ALA A 236 9.19 -10.91 -10.44
C ALA A 236 9.77 -11.33 -9.08
N MET A 237 10.56 -10.46 -8.46
CA MET A 237 11.23 -10.69 -7.19
C MET A 237 10.73 -9.72 -6.12
N THR A 238 10.56 -10.23 -4.89
CA THR A 238 10.35 -9.40 -3.70
C THR A 238 11.39 -9.72 -2.65
N VAL A 239 12.01 -8.68 -2.09
CA VAL A 239 12.97 -8.77 -0.99
C VAL A 239 12.39 -8.07 0.23
N ARG A 240 12.17 -8.80 1.31
CA ARG A 240 11.73 -8.24 2.59
C ARG A 240 12.86 -8.33 3.61
N LEU A 241 13.26 -7.19 4.15
CA LEU A 241 14.22 -7.08 5.23
C LEU A 241 13.46 -6.89 6.54
N LYS A 242 13.66 -7.77 7.53
CA LYS A 242 13.02 -7.69 8.84
C LYS A 242 14.10 -7.60 9.93
N SER A 243 14.04 -6.56 10.76
CA SER A 243 14.94 -6.44 11.90
C SER A 243 14.78 -7.64 12.85
N LYS A 244 15.90 -8.12 13.40
CA LYS A 244 15.91 -9.07 14.53
C LYS A 244 15.72 -8.34 15.87
N THR A 245 16.06 -7.05 15.93
CA THR A 245 16.07 -6.24 17.16
C THR A 245 14.82 -5.38 17.31
N SER A 246 14.14 -5.04 16.22
CA SER A 246 12.97 -4.16 16.20
C SER A 246 11.80 -4.77 15.41
N PRO A 247 10.57 -4.26 15.57
CA PRO A 247 9.44 -4.73 14.77
C PRO A 247 9.46 -4.21 13.32
N HIS A 248 10.41 -3.35 12.96
CA HIS A 248 10.46 -2.71 11.64
C HIS A 248 10.83 -3.71 10.54
N SER A 249 10.28 -3.45 9.36
CA SER A 249 10.59 -4.23 8.16
C SER A 249 10.36 -3.42 6.90
N HIS A 250 11.22 -3.63 5.93
CA HIS A 250 11.22 -2.96 4.62
C HIS A 250 10.96 -3.98 3.52
N VAL A 251 10.27 -3.57 2.45
CA VAL A 251 9.92 -4.44 1.32
C VAL A 251 10.30 -3.77 0.02
N PHE A 252 11.06 -4.47 -0.81
CA PHE A 252 11.52 -4.05 -2.12
C PHE A 252 10.97 -4.98 -3.19
N GLN A 253 10.49 -4.42 -4.29
CA GLN A 253 9.90 -5.17 -5.40
C GLN A 253 10.65 -4.87 -6.70
N HIS A 254 10.98 -5.93 -7.43
CA HIS A 254 11.65 -5.87 -8.72
C HIS A 254 10.87 -6.72 -9.72
N PHE A 255 10.48 -6.14 -10.85
CA PHE A 255 9.64 -6.84 -11.86
C PHE A 255 10.42 -7.24 -13.11
N ASN A 256 11.70 -6.85 -13.20
CA ASN A 256 12.56 -7.13 -14.34
C ASN A 256 13.90 -7.71 -13.84
N VAL A 257 13.84 -8.94 -13.30
CA VAL A 257 15.00 -9.64 -12.77
C VAL A 257 15.28 -10.86 -13.63
N THR A 258 16.57 -11.14 -13.83
CA THR A 258 17.04 -12.37 -14.47
C THR A 258 17.87 -13.16 -13.48
N ASN A 259 18.19 -14.42 -13.80
CA ASN A 259 19.11 -15.24 -13.00
C ASN A 259 20.46 -14.55 -12.70
N LEU A 260 20.95 -13.74 -13.64
CA LEU A 260 22.23 -13.06 -13.52
C LEU A 260 22.14 -11.80 -12.64
N THR A 261 21.05 -11.04 -12.73
CA THR A 261 20.86 -9.76 -12.03
C THR A 261 20.19 -9.89 -10.67
N MET A 262 19.74 -11.09 -10.31
CA MET A 262 19.02 -11.36 -9.06
C MET A 262 19.84 -11.02 -7.81
N ALA A 263 21.10 -11.45 -7.74
CA ALA A 263 21.93 -11.19 -6.57
C ALA A 263 22.17 -9.69 -6.37
N GLU A 264 22.43 -8.95 -7.45
CA GLU A 264 22.58 -7.49 -7.41
C GLU A 264 21.30 -6.81 -6.91
N SER A 265 20.14 -7.24 -7.42
CA SER A 265 18.85 -6.71 -7.00
C SER A 265 18.58 -6.95 -5.50
N VAL A 266 19.01 -8.09 -4.96
CA VAL A 266 18.95 -8.35 -3.50
C VAL A 266 19.88 -7.41 -2.73
N LEU A 267 21.11 -7.19 -3.21
CA LEU A 267 22.09 -6.33 -2.54
C LEU A 267 21.68 -4.85 -2.55
N MET A 268 21.00 -4.38 -3.60
CA MET A 268 20.44 -3.03 -3.66
C MET A 268 19.50 -2.74 -2.49
N ALA A 269 18.75 -3.74 -1.99
CA ALA A 269 17.90 -3.57 -0.81
C ALA A 269 18.68 -3.22 0.47
N PHE A 270 19.93 -3.70 0.59
CA PHE A 270 20.79 -3.44 1.75
C PHE A 270 21.58 -2.13 1.67
N ASP A 271 21.73 -1.58 0.47
CA ASP A 271 22.36 -0.27 0.26
C ASP A 271 21.39 0.90 0.51
N ASN A 272 20.10 0.60 0.72
CA ASN A 272 19.10 1.62 1.01
C ASN A 272 19.38 2.33 2.35
N ARG A 273 19.33 3.66 2.33
CA ARG A 273 19.63 4.51 3.49
C ARG A 273 18.65 4.31 4.65
N GLU A 274 17.38 4.03 4.37
CA GLU A 274 16.35 3.80 5.40
C GLU A 274 16.62 2.51 6.19
N VAL A 275 17.09 1.48 5.48
CA VAL A 275 17.45 0.16 6.02
C VAL A 275 18.69 0.26 6.92
N ARG A 276 19.68 1.08 6.55
CA ARG A 276 20.91 1.25 7.35
C ARG A 276 20.68 1.90 8.71
N CYS A 277 19.73 2.82 8.82
CA CYS A 277 19.47 3.58 10.04
C CYS A 277 18.52 2.86 11.02
N GLU A 278 17.63 1.99 10.53
CA GLU A 278 16.60 1.34 11.36
C GLU A 278 16.90 -0.12 11.76
N LEU A 279 17.97 -0.70 11.20
CA LEU A 279 18.37 -2.10 11.42
C LEU A 279 19.64 -2.24 12.28
N GLN A 280 20.17 -1.13 12.80
CA GLN A 280 21.22 -1.09 13.83
C GLN A 280 20.63 -1.03 15.23
#